data_AF-A0A534JET2-F1
#
_entry.id   AF-A0A534JET2-F1
#
_cell.length_a   1.000
_cell.length_b   1.000
_cell.length_c   1.000
_cell.angle_alpha   90.00
_cell.angle_beta   90.00
_cell.angle_gamma   90.00
#
_symmetry.space_group_name_H-M   'P 1'
#
loop_
_entity.id
_entity.type
_entity.pdbx_description
1 polymer ?
#
loop_
_entity_poly.entity_id
_entity_poly.type
_entity_poly.pdbx_seq_one_letter_code
_entity_poly.pdbx_strand_id
1 'polypeptide(L)'
;MVRGVKPARRRDGRAGPLERYPKDPDKYGDPANWKYPVHTPFHARAARRYFNDPRNRAKYSEAEQAYVDKKINEALTHFGVPVALGPSGREPEAATIQADIPLNKDIDRLTLEELLLAFLGENRLARAHEIPASQIQVDKESKSLVSGSVKEYSVVIDLVEERIEHDCVDFRTNRARGKLLCKHVGAFLLRVNPKAASSMLRRLLRERDRWTFE
;
A
#
# COMPACT_ATOMS: atom_id res chain seq x y z
N MET A 1 7.01 22.97 -21.71
CA MET A 1 7.26 22.08 -20.56
C MET A 1 8.48 22.63 -19.82
N VAL A 2 8.40 22.85 -18.51
CA VAL A 2 9.55 23.32 -17.71
C VAL A 2 10.60 22.22 -17.68
N ARG A 3 11.88 22.57 -17.97
CA ARG A 3 12.98 21.61 -17.91
C ARG A 3 13.24 21.23 -16.45
N GLY A 4 13.09 19.95 -16.13
CA GLY A 4 13.33 19.46 -14.77
C GLY A 4 14.78 19.66 -14.33
N VAL A 5 14.97 20.22 -13.13
CA VAL A 5 16.29 20.41 -12.49
C VAL A 5 16.37 19.53 -11.26
N LYS A 6 17.46 18.76 -11.12
CA LYS A 6 17.66 17.90 -9.95
C LYS A 6 17.69 18.76 -8.67
N PRO A 7 16.90 18.43 -7.63
CA PRO A 7 16.94 19.18 -6.38
C PRO A 7 18.34 19.18 -5.76
N ALA A 8 18.75 20.34 -5.22
CA ALA A 8 19.98 20.45 -4.46
C ALA A 8 19.83 19.87 -3.05
N ARG A 9 20.96 19.73 -2.34
CA ARG A 9 20.97 19.31 -0.94
C ARG A 9 20.24 20.36 -0.07
N ARG A 10 19.32 19.90 0.78
CA ARG A 10 18.47 20.75 1.63
C ARG A 10 18.71 20.46 3.10
N ARG A 11 18.46 21.47 3.94
CA ARG A 11 18.57 21.38 5.40
C ARG A 11 17.64 20.33 6.00
N ASP A 12 16.45 20.17 5.42
CA ASP A 12 15.45 19.18 5.84
C ASP A 12 15.61 17.83 5.11
N GLY A 13 16.67 17.65 4.33
CA GLY A 13 17.02 16.41 3.65
C GLY A 13 17.73 15.42 4.58
N ARG A 14 17.43 14.12 4.45
CA ARG A 14 18.08 13.07 5.25
C ARG A 14 19.51 12.88 4.78
N ALA A 15 20.48 12.62 5.68
CA ALA A 15 21.88 12.42 5.29
C ALA A 15 22.10 11.13 4.47
N GLY A 16 21.20 10.16 4.61
CA GLY A 16 21.25 8.86 3.96
C GLY A 16 19.86 8.24 3.84
N PRO A 17 19.77 7.06 3.22
CA PRO A 17 18.54 6.29 3.18
C PRO A 17 18.13 5.85 4.59
N LEU A 18 16.85 5.53 4.77
CA LEU A 18 16.36 4.85 5.97
C LEU A 18 17.00 3.46 6.09
N GLU A 19 17.04 2.92 7.31
CA GLU A 19 17.45 1.53 7.55
C GLU A 19 16.58 0.59 6.70
N ARG A 20 17.20 -0.37 6.00
CA ARG A 20 16.55 -1.32 5.06
C ARG A 20 16.03 -0.73 3.74
N TYR A 21 16.26 0.55 3.47
CA TYR A 21 15.98 1.15 2.16
C TYR A 21 17.19 1.04 1.22
N PRO A 22 16.98 1.14 -0.11
CA PRO A 22 18.08 1.11 -1.07
C PRO A 22 19.12 2.18 -0.78
N LYS A 23 20.40 1.78 -0.84
CA LYS A 23 21.54 2.70 -0.75
C LYS A 23 21.87 3.37 -2.09
N ASP A 24 21.06 3.10 -3.11
CA ASP A 24 21.15 3.69 -4.44
C ASP A 24 20.27 4.96 -4.51
N PRO A 25 20.85 6.16 -4.70
CA PRO A 25 20.09 7.40 -4.85
C PRO A 25 19.12 7.42 -6.04
N ASP A 26 19.35 6.60 -7.08
CA ASP A 26 18.47 6.58 -8.26
C ASP A 26 17.11 5.97 -7.98
N LYS A 27 16.99 5.25 -6.85
CA LYS A 27 15.75 4.71 -6.29
C LYS A 27 14.93 5.75 -5.52
N TYR A 28 15.21 7.04 -5.70
CA TYR A 28 14.53 8.15 -5.05
C TYR A 28 14.08 9.21 -6.05
N GLY A 29 12.93 9.84 -5.78
CA GLY A 29 12.42 10.99 -6.52
C GLY A 29 13.25 12.26 -6.28
N ASP A 30 13.80 12.40 -5.07
CA ASP A 30 14.82 13.40 -4.74
C ASP A 30 16.09 12.70 -4.20
N PRO A 31 17.03 12.37 -5.11
CA PRO A 31 18.26 11.66 -4.76
C PRO A 31 19.20 12.43 -3.82
N ALA A 32 19.22 13.77 -3.88
CA ALA A 32 20.13 14.58 -3.06
C ALA A 32 19.71 14.61 -1.59
N ASN A 33 18.43 14.35 -1.32
CA ASN A 33 17.84 14.44 0.01
C ASN A 33 17.32 13.12 0.56
N TRP A 34 17.51 12.00 -0.18
CA TRP A 34 17.00 10.67 0.15
C TRP A 34 15.50 10.69 0.45
N LYS A 35 14.76 11.50 -0.32
CA LYS A 35 13.32 11.70 -0.20
C LYS A 35 12.59 11.02 -1.35
N TYR A 36 11.36 10.60 -1.08
CA TYR A 36 10.49 9.93 -2.05
C TYR A 36 11.11 8.64 -2.59
N PRO A 37 11.33 7.59 -1.77
CA PRO A 37 11.75 6.30 -2.29
C PRO A 37 10.77 5.82 -3.37
N VAL A 38 11.27 5.19 -4.43
CA VAL A 38 10.46 4.70 -5.57
C VAL A 38 10.86 3.29 -6.02
N HIS A 39 11.61 2.54 -5.19
CA HIS A 39 12.13 1.20 -5.54
C HIS A 39 11.09 0.08 -5.51
N THR A 40 9.89 0.34 -5.00
CA THR A 40 8.76 -0.58 -5.07
C THR A 40 7.54 0.19 -5.57
N PRO A 41 6.54 -0.50 -6.13
CA PRO A 41 5.29 0.14 -6.53
C PRO A 41 4.61 0.87 -5.37
N PHE A 42 4.66 0.29 -4.17
CA PHE A 42 4.21 0.92 -2.94
C PHE A 42 4.93 2.26 -2.69
N HIS A 43 6.26 2.25 -2.71
CA HIS A 43 7.04 3.46 -2.46
C HIS A 43 6.83 4.52 -3.54
N ALA A 44 6.70 4.13 -4.81
CA ALA A 44 6.40 5.05 -5.91
C ALA A 44 5.02 5.72 -5.74
N ARG A 45 3.99 4.96 -5.34
CA ARG A 45 2.64 5.50 -5.04
C ARG A 45 2.66 6.42 -3.82
N ALA A 46 3.33 6.00 -2.75
CA ALA A 46 3.56 6.80 -1.55
C ALA A 46 4.29 8.11 -1.85
N ALA A 47 5.33 8.05 -2.68
CA ALA A 47 6.10 9.19 -3.14
C ALA A 47 5.21 10.19 -3.90
N ARG A 48 4.41 9.72 -4.87
CA ARG A 48 3.46 10.55 -5.63
C ARG A 48 2.52 11.31 -4.70
N ARG A 49 1.90 10.60 -3.76
CA ARG A 49 0.97 11.20 -2.81
C ARG A 49 1.64 12.22 -1.91
N TYR A 50 2.76 11.86 -1.26
CA TYR A 50 3.46 12.77 -0.35
C TYR A 50 3.96 14.00 -1.10
N PHE A 51 4.38 13.84 -2.35
CA PHE A 51 4.80 14.95 -3.19
C PHE A 51 3.65 15.84 -3.61
N ASN A 52 2.44 15.31 -3.87
CA ASN A 52 1.28 16.10 -4.26
C ASN A 52 0.68 16.96 -3.13
N ASP A 53 1.00 16.71 -1.85
CA ASP A 53 0.61 17.61 -0.76
C ASP A 53 1.18 19.03 -1.00
N PRO A 54 0.35 20.08 -1.04
CA PRO A 54 0.78 21.44 -1.35
C PRO A 54 1.94 21.93 -0.47
N ARG A 55 1.99 21.53 0.80
CA ARG A 55 3.05 21.91 1.74
C ARG A 55 4.40 21.29 1.38
N ASN A 56 4.38 20.13 0.75
CA ASN A 56 5.60 19.48 0.26
C ASN A 56 6.02 20.00 -1.10
N ARG A 57 5.07 20.27 -2.03
CA ARG A 57 5.36 20.91 -3.32
C ARG A 57 5.99 22.28 -3.15
N ALA A 58 5.45 23.10 -2.25
CA ALA A 58 5.92 24.47 -1.98
C ALA A 58 7.40 24.54 -1.54
N LYS A 59 8.00 23.42 -1.13
CA LYS A 59 9.43 23.35 -0.79
C LYS A 59 10.33 23.35 -2.02
N TYR A 60 9.81 23.05 -3.21
CA TYR A 60 10.57 22.90 -4.45
C TYR A 60 10.17 23.99 -5.45
N SER A 61 11.14 24.51 -6.20
CA SER A 61 10.87 25.35 -7.36
C SER A 61 10.14 24.56 -8.45
N GLU A 62 9.47 25.23 -9.39
CA GLU A 62 8.74 24.53 -10.47
C GLU A 62 9.64 23.58 -11.28
N ALA A 63 10.90 23.96 -11.53
CA ALA A 63 11.85 23.11 -12.22
C ALA A 63 12.25 21.88 -11.40
N GLU A 64 12.41 22.02 -10.08
CA GLU A 64 12.66 20.88 -9.20
C GLU A 64 11.44 19.99 -9.06
N GLN A 65 10.24 20.58 -9.03
CA GLN A 65 9.01 19.82 -9.02
C GLN A 65 8.87 18.96 -10.26
N ALA A 66 9.15 19.52 -11.45
CA ALA A 66 9.15 18.77 -12.70
C ALA A 66 10.13 17.58 -12.69
N TYR A 67 11.30 17.71 -12.04
CA TYR A 67 12.25 16.60 -11.89
C TYR A 67 11.71 15.48 -11.00
N VAL A 68 11.21 15.84 -9.81
CA VAL A 68 10.66 14.86 -8.85
C VAL A 68 9.42 14.19 -9.45
N ASP A 69 8.55 14.96 -10.11
CA ASP A 69 7.37 14.47 -10.82
C ASP A 69 7.76 13.44 -11.89
N LYS A 70 8.79 13.73 -12.70
CA LYS A 70 9.31 12.81 -13.71
C LYS A 70 9.79 11.49 -13.09
N LYS A 71 10.66 11.53 -12.08
CA LYS A 71 11.22 10.33 -11.44
C LYS A 71 10.14 9.43 -10.83
N ILE A 72 9.15 10.04 -10.18
CA ILE A 72 8.03 9.29 -9.59
C ILE A 72 7.15 8.68 -10.70
N ASN A 73 6.85 9.43 -11.76
CA ASN A 73 6.07 8.91 -12.89
C ASN A 73 6.77 7.76 -13.61
N GLU A 74 8.07 7.88 -13.88
CA GLU A 74 8.86 6.80 -14.48
C GLU A 74 8.79 5.51 -13.65
N ALA A 75 8.88 5.64 -12.32
CA ALA A 75 8.75 4.48 -11.43
C ALA A 75 7.33 3.90 -11.45
N LEU A 76 6.29 4.74 -11.39
CA LEU A 76 4.89 4.29 -11.47
C LEU A 76 4.60 3.57 -12.79
N THR A 77 5.05 4.13 -13.92
CA THR A 77 4.93 3.52 -15.24
C THR A 77 5.70 2.20 -15.32
N HIS A 78 6.92 2.16 -14.77
CA HIS A 78 7.72 0.92 -14.71
C HIS A 78 6.98 -0.21 -13.97
N PHE A 79 6.22 0.12 -12.93
CA PHE A 79 5.42 -0.85 -12.19
C PHE A 79 4.00 -1.07 -12.74
N GLY A 80 3.64 -0.48 -13.89
CA GLY A 80 2.32 -0.64 -14.49
C GLY A 80 1.19 0.06 -13.72
N VAL A 81 1.50 1.06 -12.89
CA VAL A 81 0.49 1.84 -12.16
C VAL A 81 -0.05 2.95 -13.05
N PRO A 82 -1.38 3.06 -13.26
CA PRO A 82 -1.96 4.16 -14.03
C PRO A 82 -1.64 5.51 -13.38
N VAL A 83 -0.92 6.37 -14.09
CA VAL A 83 -0.62 7.73 -13.64
C VAL A 83 -1.80 8.61 -14.05
N ALA A 84 -2.76 8.85 -13.13
CA ALA A 84 -3.78 9.85 -13.36
C ALA A 84 -3.13 11.24 -13.40
N LEU A 85 -3.06 11.82 -14.59
CA LEU A 85 -2.60 13.18 -14.82
C LEU A 85 -3.76 14.15 -14.54
N GLY A 86 -3.88 14.64 -13.32
CA GLY A 86 -4.61 15.88 -13.04
C GLY A 86 -5.56 15.87 -11.84
N PRO A 87 -5.95 17.08 -11.36
CA PRO A 87 -6.59 17.30 -10.06
C PRO A 87 -8.10 17.00 -10.00
N SER A 88 -8.71 16.43 -11.04
CA SER A 88 -10.18 16.30 -11.15
C SER A 88 -10.72 14.89 -11.38
N GLY A 89 -9.90 13.84 -11.25
CA GLY A 89 -10.39 12.47 -11.29
C GLY A 89 -10.90 12.05 -9.91
N ARG A 90 -12.22 11.87 -9.73
CA ARG A 90 -12.73 11.13 -8.57
C ARG A 90 -12.10 9.74 -8.58
N GLU A 91 -11.18 9.51 -7.67
CA GLU A 91 -10.54 8.22 -7.50
C GLU A 91 -11.58 7.18 -7.08
N PRO A 92 -11.58 5.97 -7.65
CA PRO A 92 -12.33 4.88 -7.08
C PRO A 92 -11.86 4.67 -5.64
N GLU A 93 -12.74 4.29 -4.72
CA GLU A 93 -12.45 4.08 -3.29
C GLU A 93 -11.17 3.24 -3.06
N ALA A 94 -10.83 2.36 -4.01
CA ALA A 94 -9.61 1.58 -3.98
C ALA A 94 -8.30 2.38 -4.15
N ALA A 95 -8.33 3.47 -4.90
CA ALA A 95 -7.23 4.43 -4.99
C ALA A 95 -7.21 5.35 -3.75
N THR A 96 -8.39 5.70 -3.21
CA THR A 96 -8.51 6.50 -1.97
C THR A 96 -7.98 5.77 -0.73
N ILE A 97 -8.14 4.45 -0.60
CA ILE A 97 -7.67 3.70 0.58
C ILE A 97 -6.14 3.54 0.62
N GLN A 98 -5.47 3.68 -0.52
CA GLN A 98 -4.00 3.81 -0.54
C GLN A 98 -3.55 5.14 0.09
N ALA A 99 -4.48 6.07 0.32
CA ALA A 99 -4.25 7.31 1.05
C ALA A 99 -4.33 7.17 2.60
N ASP A 100 -4.55 6.00 3.20
CA ASP A 100 -4.65 5.94 4.68
C ASP A 100 -3.48 5.19 5.35
N ILE A 101 -2.43 4.89 4.60
CA ILE A 101 -1.26 4.18 5.12
C ILE A 101 -0.46 5.13 6.03
N PRO A 102 -0.04 4.71 7.24
CA PRO A 102 0.90 5.47 8.06
C PRO A 102 2.29 5.48 7.40
N LEU A 103 2.46 6.44 6.47
CA LEU A 103 3.59 6.63 5.54
C LEU A 103 4.96 6.92 6.19
N ASN A 104 5.02 7.00 7.53
CA ASN A 104 6.22 7.39 8.27
C ASN A 104 6.89 6.23 9.02
N LYS A 105 6.32 5.02 8.97
CA LYS A 105 6.84 3.83 9.67
C LYS A 105 7.34 2.78 8.68
N ASP A 106 8.41 2.10 9.05
CA ASP A 106 8.88 0.90 8.34
C ASP A 106 7.77 -0.17 8.35
N ILE A 107 7.52 -0.81 7.20
CA ILE A 107 6.53 -1.89 7.04
C ILE A 107 6.75 -2.99 8.09
N ASP A 108 8.02 -3.29 8.40
CA ASP A 108 8.38 -4.30 9.40
C ASP A 108 8.01 -3.89 10.84
N ARG A 109 7.78 -2.60 11.07
CA ARG A 109 7.39 -2.02 12.36
C ARG A 109 5.90 -1.72 12.46
N LEU A 110 5.12 -1.89 11.38
CA LEU A 110 3.67 -1.71 11.41
C LEU A 110 3.01 -2.78 12.27
N THR A 111 2.03 -2.38 13.08
CA THR A 111 1.17 -3.32 13.83
C THR A 111 0.19 -4.02 12.90
N LEU A 112 -0.45 -5.10 13.37
CA LEU A 112 -1.51 -5.78 12.61
C LEU A 112 -2.61 -4.79 12.17
N GLU A 113 -3.01 -3.89 13.08
CA GLU A 113 -4.03 -2.89 12.78
C GLU A 113 -3.58 -1.90 11.70
N GLU A 114 -2.35 -1.41 11.77
CA GLU A 114 -1.82 -0.49 10.75
C GLU A 114 -1.69 -1.18 9.39
N LEU A 115 -1.36 -2.48 9.38
CA LEU A 115 -1.32 -3.29 8.17
C LEU A 115 -2.72 -3.47 7.58
N LEU A 116 -3.70 -3.84 8.40
CA LEU A 116 -5.10 -4.00 7.99
C LEU A 116 -5.70 -2.69 7.50
N LEU A 117 -5.42 -1.58 8.19
CA LEU A 117 -5.81 -0.24 7.78
C LEU A 117 -5.35 0.08 6.35
N ALA A 118 -4.13 -0.30 5.99
CA ALA A 118 -3.58 -0.09 4.64
C ALA A 118 -4.26 -0.91 3.52
N PHE A 119 -5.10 -1.89 3.87
CA PHE A 119 -5.90 -2.66 2.92
C PHE A 119 -7.40 -2.38 2.99
N LEU A 120 -7.88 -1.84 4.12
CA LEU A 120 -9.30 -1.66 4.41
C LEU A 120 -9.72 -0.19 4.35
N GLY A 121 -8.90 0.72 4.86
CA GLY A 121 -9.30 2.08 5.25
C GLY A 121 -10.05 2.09 6.58
N GLU A 122 -10.14 3.26 7.23
CA GLU A 122 -10.65 3.41 8.60
C GLU A 122 -12.07 2.83 8.77
N ASN A 123 -12.99 3.22 7.89
CA ASN A 123 -14.40 2.80 7.97
C ASN A 123 -14.58 1.29 7.84
N ARG A 124 -13.81 0.62 6.96
CA ARG A 124 -13.95 -0.84 6.77
C ARG A 124 -13.24 -1.63 7.86
N LEU A 125 -12.16 -1.09 8.43
CA LEU A 125 -11.52 -1.69 9.60
C LEU A 125 -12.43 -1.63 10.82
N ALA A 126 -13.07 -0.49 11.09
CA ALA A 126 -14.07 -0.37 12.16
C ALA A 126 -15.19 -1.43 11.98
N ARG A 127 -15.71 -1.58 10.76
CA ARG A 127 -16.73 -2.59 10.44
C ARG A 127 -16.22 -4.03 10.47
N ALA A 128 -14.92 -4.25 10.37
CA ALA A 128 -14.33 -5.58 10.55
C ALA A 128 -14.37 -5.98 12.03
N HIS A 129 -14.10 -5.05 12.95
CA HIS A 129 -14.21 -5.29 14.41
C HIS A 129 -15.65 -5.55 14.87
N GLU A 130 -16.65 -5.01 14.17
CA GLU A 130 -18.06 -5.24 14.47
C GLU A 130 -18.53 -6.67 14.15
N ILE A 131 -17.77 -7.44 13.35
CA ILE A 131 -18.15 -8.81 13.01
C ILE A 131 -17.91 -9.71 14.24
N PRO A 132 -18.95 -10.37 14.78
CA PRO A 132 -18.80 -11.20 15.96
C PRO A 132 -17.82 -12.36 15.73
N ALA A 133 -17.01 -12.63 16.75
CA ALA A 133 -16.06 -13.73 16.78
C ALA A 133 -16.71 -15.11 16.54
N SER A 134 -18.00 -15.26 16.84
CA SER A 134 -18.81 -16.48 16.60
C SER A 134 -19.19 -16.69 15.14
N GLN A 135 -19.08 -15.66 14.31
CA GLN A 135 -19.33 -15.72 12.86
C GLN A 135 -18.05 -15.94 12.08
N ILE A 136 -16.93 -16.27 12.73
CA ILE A 136 -15.63 -16.43 12.08
C ILE A 136 -15.06 -17.77 12.49
N GLN A 137 -14.74 -18.59 11.49
CA GLN A 137 -14.13 -19.90 11.67
C GLN A 137 -12.81 -19.94 10.90
N VAL A 138 -11.74 -20.36 11.56
CA VAL A 138 -10.43 -20.61 10.93
C VAL A 138 -10.26 -22.12 10.85
N ASP A 139 -10.29 -22.67 9.64
CA ASP A 139 -10.22 -24.12 9.40
C ASP A 139 -8.78 -24.60 9.23
N LYS A 140 -7.96 -23.81 8.53
CA LYS A 140 -6.54 -24.10 8.33
C LYS A 140 -5.72 -22.85 8.58
N GLU A 141 -4.63 -23.01 9.33
CA GLU A 141 -3.62 -21.99 9.52
C GLU A 141 -2.24 -22.64 9.44
N SER A 142 -1.60 -22.50 8.27
CA SER A 142 -0.30 -23.10 7.99
C SER A 142 0.60 -22.10 7.25
N LYS A 143 1.85 -22.49 7.00
CA LYS A 143 2.81 -21.66 6.26
C LYS A 143 2.49 -21.50 4.78
N SER A 144 1.64 -22.36 4.22
CA SER A 144 1.25 -22.35 2.80
C SER A 144 -0.19 -21.90 2.58
N LEU A 145 -1.08 -22.19 3.51
CA LEU A 145 -2.51 -21.95 3.36
C LEU A 145 -3.13 -21.47 4.66
N VAL A 146 -3.92 -20.41 4.57
CA VAL A 146 -4.84 -19.97 5.61
C VAL A 146 -6.25 -19.95 5.03
N SER A 147 -7.18 -20.70 5.62
CA SER A 147 -8.55 -20.79 5.10
C SER A 147 -9.58 -20.88 6.21
N GLY A 148 -10.80 -20.49 5.89
CA GLY A 148 -11.95 -20.62 6.78
C GLY A 148 -13.17 -19.89 6.22
N SER A 149 -14.01 -19.41 7.13
CA SER A 149 -15.24 -18.70 6.76
C SER A 149 -15.50 -17.50 7.65
N VAL A 150 -16.21 -16.52 7.09
CA VAL A 150 -16.77 -15.37 7.81
C VAL A 150 -18.22 -15.22 7.40
N LYS A 151 -19.12 -15.47 8.35
CA LYS A 151 -20.56 -15.64 8.11
C LYS A 151 -20.81 -16.78 7.12
N GLU A 152 -21.52 -16.51 6.03
CA GLU A 152 -21.76 -17.43 4.93
C GLU A 152 -20.66 -17.47 3.87
N TYR A 153 -19.62 -16.64 4.00
CA TYR A 153 -18.60 -16.43 2.96
C TYR A 153 -17.33 -17.23 3.23
N SER A 154 -16.72 -17.78 2.18
CA SER A 154 -15.44 -18.50 2.25
C SER A 154 -14.25 -17.55 2.15
N VAL A 155 -13.19 -17.79 2.91
CA VAL A 155 -11.91 -17.05 2.82
C VAL A 155 -10.79 -18.05 2.59
N VAL A 156 -10.02 -17.87 1.51
CA VAL A 156 -8.84 -18.67 1.21
C VAL A 156 -7.67 -17.74 0.90
N ILE A 157 -6.56 -17.94 1.61
CA ILE A 157 -5.32 -17.22 1.38
C ILE A 157 -4.21 -18.24 1.13
N ASP A 158 -3.85 -18.39 -0.13
CA ASP A 158 -2.77 -19.25 -0.60
C ASP A 158 -1.46 -18.46 -0.67
N LEU A 159 -0.54 -18.79 0.23
CA LEU A 159 0.77 -18.14 0.34
C LEU A 159 1.80 -18.65 -0.68
N VAL A 160 1.52 -19.79 -1.31
CA VAL A 160 2.37 -20.40 -2.34
C VAL A 160 1.99 -19.85 -3.71
N GLU A 161 0.70 -19.86 -4.03
CA GLU A 161 0.15 -19.33 -5.28
C GLU A 161 -0.05 -17.81 -5.27
N GLU A 162 0.27 -17.15 -4.14
CA GLU A 162 0.12 -15.71 -3.95
C GLU A 162 -1.31 -15.24 -4.27
N ARG A 163 -2.30 -15.93 -3.70
CA ARG A 163 -3.72 -15.78 -4.07
C ARG A 163 -4.61 -15.55 -2.85
N ILE A 164 -5.55 -14.62 -2.98
CA ILE A 164 -6.61 -14.38 -1.99
C ILE A 164 -7.94 -14.56 -2.69
N GLU A 165 -8.71 -15.55 -2.24
CA GLU A 165 -10.05 -15.83 -2.73
C GLU A 165 -11.07 -15.48 -1.64
N HIS A 166 -12.12 -14.75 -2.03
CA HIS A 166 -13.25 -14.49 -1.14
C HIS A 166 -14.53 -14.15 -1.90
N ASP A 167 -15.60 -14.87 -1.61
CA ASP A 167 -16.85 -14.87 -2.39
C ASP A 167 -17.87 -13.77 -2.02
N CYS A 168 -17.58 -12.86 -1.08
CA CYS A 168 -18.52 -11.78 -0.80
C CYS A 168 -18.62 -10.76 -1.95
N VAL A 169 -19.81 -10.18 -2.13
CA VAL A 169 -20.10 -9.27 -3.24
C VAL A 169 -19.15 -8.07 -3.25
N ASP A 170 -18.89 -7.46 -2.09
CA ASP A 170 -17.99 -6.30 -1.97
C ASP A 170 -16.58 -6.64 -2.48
N PHE A 171 -16.06 -7.82 -2.11
CA PHE A 171 -14.73 -8.25 -2.53
C PHE A 171 -14.63 -8.48 -4.03
N ARG A 172 -15.50 -9.35 -4.57
CA ARG A 172 -15.49 -9.72 -5.99
C ARG A 172 -15.72 -8.53 -6.93
N THR A 173 -16.61 -7.61 -6.56
CA THR A 173 -16.99 -6.51 -7.45
C THR A 173 -16.01 -5.34 -7.40
N ASN A 174 -15.49 -5.02 -6.20
CA ASN A 174 -14.75 -3.77 -5.97
C ASN A 174 -13.35 -4.01 -5.40
N ARG A 175 -13.22 -4.82 -4.35
CA ARG A 175 -11.94 -4.88 -3.59
C ARG A 175 -10.86 -5.64 -4.32
N ALA A 176 -11.21 -6.73 -4.99
CA ALA A 176 -10.30 -7.55 -5.78
C ALA A 176 -9.61 -6.74 -6.89
N ARG A 177 -10.39 -5.93 -7.63
CA ARG A 177 -9.88 -5.01 -8.67
C ARG A 177 -8.86 -4.01 -8.13
N GLY A 178 -9.03 -3.58 -6.89
CA GLY A 178 -8.14 -2.66 -6.19
C GLY A 178 -6.97 -3.33 -5.45
N LYS A 179 -6.91 -4.67 -5.44
CA LYS A 179 -6.01 -5.45 -4.57
C LYS A 179 -6.13 -5.02 -3.10
N LEU A 180 -7.36 -4.82 -2.65
CA LEU A 180 -7.73 -4.42 -1.30
C LEU A 180 -8.53 -5.51 -0.62
N LEU A 181 -8.69 -5.37 0.70
CA LEU A 181 -9.50 -6.29 1.50
C LEU A 181 -10.89 -5.71 1.75
N CYS A 182 -11.88 -6.58 1.91
CA CYS A 182 -13.19 -6.23 2.42
C CYS A 182 -13.21 -6.42 3.96
N LYS A 183 -14.26 -5.91 4.62
CA LYS A 183 -14.42 -6.06 6.08
C LYS A 183 -14.40 -7.52 6.55
N HIS A 184 -14.87 -8.47 5.73
CA HIS A 184 -14.92 -9.89 6.11
C HIS A 184 -13.50 -10.48 6.16
N VAL A 185 -12.68 -10.27 5.12
CA VAL A 185 -11.27 -10.73 5.14
C VAL A 185 -10.47 -10.01 6.23
N GLY A 186 -10.76 -8.72 6.48
CA GLY A 186 -10.20 -8.00 7.62
C GLY A 186 -10.52 -8.67 8.96
N ALA A 187 -11.79 -8.98 9.20
CA ALA A 187 -12.25 -9.65 10.42
C ALA A 187 -11.67 -11.07 10.56
N PHE A 188 -11.58 -11.81 9.46
CA PHE A 188 -10.92 -13.11 9.41
C PHE A 188 -9.47 -13.03 9.88
N LEU A 189 -8.69 -12.09 9.33
CA LEU A 189 -7.28 -11.91 9.67
C LEU A 189 -7.05 -11.44 11.11
N LEU A 190 -8.04 -10.79 11.74
CA LEU A 190 -8.01 -10.47 13.18
C LEU A 190 -8.14 -11.73 14.06
N ARG A 191 -8.60 -12.87 13.51
CA ARG A 191 -8.77 -14.14 14.24
C ARG A 191 -7.64 -15.14 13.98
N VAL A 192 -6.89 -14.96 12.91
CA VAL A 192 -5.64 -15.68 12.61
C VAL A 192 -4.55 -15.27 13.61
N ASN A 193 -3.53 -16.10 13.85
CA ASN A 193 -2.42 -15.73 14.72
C ASN A 193 -1.84 -14.36 14.31
N PRO A 194 -1.75 -13.38 15.24
CA PRO A 194 -1.33 -12.02 14.89
C PRO A 194 0.06 -11.94 14.25
N LYS A 195 0.99 -12.83 14.62
CA LYS A 195 2.34 -12.85 14.02
C LYS A 195 2.28 -13.38 12.59
N ALA A 196 1.50 -14.43 12.33
CA ALA A 196 1.31 -14.99 11.00
C ALA A 196 0.60 -13.99 10.08
N ALA A 197 -0.52 -13.43 10.53
CA ALA A 197 -1.28 -12.41 9.79
C ALA A 197 -0.43 -11.19 9.48
N SER A 198 0.34 -10.68 10.46
CA SER A 198 1.24 -9.53 10.23
C SER A 198 2.34 -9.86 9.22
N SER A 199 2.95 -11.04 9.30
CA SER A 199 3.98 -11.47 8.34
C SER A 199 3.43 -11.53 6.91
N MET A 200 2.26 -12.15 6.75
CA MET A 200 1.54 -12.25 5.48
C MET A 200 1.19 -10.86 4.92
N LEU A 201 0.57 -9.98 5.73
CA LEU A 201 0.17 -8.65 5.28
C LEU A 201 1.36 -7.77 4.89
N ARG A 202 2.51 -7.91 5.57
CA ARG A 202 3.75 -7.24 5.17
C ARG A 202 4.25 -7.73 3.81
N ARG A 203 4.25 -9.04 3.58
CA ARG A 203 4.59 -9.62 2.27
C ARG A 203 3.63 -9.10 1.21
N LEU A 204 2.32 -9.17 1.47
CA LEU A 204 1.28 -8.67 0.58
C LEU A 204 1.41 -7.17 0.29
N LEU A 205 1.87 -6.35 1.23
CA LEU A 205 2.14 -4.92 0.97
C LEU A 205 3.33 -4.72 0.03
N ARG A 206 4.41 -5.50 0.20
CA ARG A 206 5.63 -5.40 -0.61
C ARG A 206 5.42 -5.94 -2.02
N GLU A 207 4.63 -6.99 -2.14
CA GLU A 207 4.48 -7.80 -3.36
C GLU A 207 3.07 -7.72 -3.96
N ARG A 208 2.24 -6.76 -3.51
CA ARG A 208 0.80 -6.66 -3.84
C ARG A 208 0.48 -6.88 -5.31
N ASP A 209 1.32 -6.35 -6.20
CA ASP A 209 1.08 -6.40 -7.63
C ASP A 209 1.29 -7.81 -8.24
N ARG A 210 2.00 -8.72 -7.56
CA ARG A 210 2.15 -10.14 -7.93
C ARG A 210 0.98 -11.01 -7.49
N TRP A 211 0.27 -10.59 -6.45
CA TRP A 211 -0.81 -11.37 -5.87
C TRP A 211 -2.09 -11.27 -6.69
N THR A 212 -2.83 -12.37 -6.75
CA THR A 212 -4.15 -12.46 -7.38
C THR A 212 -5.24 -12.35 -6.32
N PHE A 213 -6.28 -11.55 -6.63
CA PHE A 213 -7.45 -11.36 -5.76
C PHE A 213 -8.69 -11.74 -6.57
N GLU A 214 -9.49 -12.69 -6.07
CA GLU A 214 -10.66 -13.22 -6.79
C GLU A 214 -11.86 -13.54 -5.91
#